data_AF-A0AB33IJ44-F1
#
_entry.id   AF-A0AB33IJ44-F1
#
_cell.length_a   1.000
_cell.length_b   1.000
_cell.length_c   1.000
_cell.angle_alpha   90.00
_cell.angle_beta   90.00
_cell.angle_gamma   90.00
#
_symmetry.space_group_name_H-M   'P 1'
#
loop_
_entity.id
_entity.type
_entity.pdbx_description
1 polymer ?
#
loop_
_entity_poly.entity_id
_entity_poly.type
_entity_poly.pdbx_seq_one_letter_code
_entity_poly.pdbx_strand_id
1 'polypeptide(L)'
;MAKTPTKKNVTKESTAKKQRAGSKSDVVQKESGVAAPLTGSAAKKSSRAQKVAETAFPKPDSGQIDASVLDRLFEVVLSRRGTDPSTSHSARLLSRGTSKVAQKFGEEAVECLIEAVAGRTQELIGESADVLYHLIVLWVDAGVTPAEVWAELQRREGTSGIAEKASRPRQ
;
A
#
# COMPACT_ATOMS: atom_id res chain seq x y z
N MET A 1 -7.35 -2.16 71.30
CA MET A 1 -8.27 -3.30 71.52
C MET A 1 -8.78 -3.72 70.14
N ALA A 2 -8.07 -4.57 69.39
CA ALA A 2 -8.12 -6.03 69.42
C ALA A 2 -9.48 -6.62 69.00
N LYS A 3 -9.57 -7.15 67.76
CA LYS A 3 -9.75 -8.60 67.48
C LYS A 3 -10.03 -8.87 65.99
N THR A 4 -9.11 -9.59 65.37
CA THR A 4 -9.36 -10.53 64.26
C THR A 4 -9.97 -11.82 64.82
N PRO A 5 -10.81 -12.55 64.06
CA PRO A 5 -10.42 -13.90 63.60
C PRO A 5 -10.83 -14.15 62.12
N THR A 6 -10.07 -14.76 61.21
CA THR A 6 -9.42 -16.10 61.09
C THR A 6 -10.31 -17.19 60.46
N LYS A 7 -10.01 -17.47 59.17
CA LYS A 7 -9.94 -18.74 58.39
C LYS A 7 -11.13 -19.73 58.32
N LYS A 8 -11.36 -20.25 57.10
CA LYS A 8 -11.17 -21.69 56.77
C LYS A 8 -11.11 -21.94 55.26
N ASN A 9 -10.04 -22.64 54.84
CA ASN A 9 -9.84 -23.31 53.55
C ASN A 9 -10.79 -24.50 53.37
N VAL A 10 -11.14 -24.87 52.13
CA VAL A 10 -11.14 -26.28 51.66
C VAL A 10 -10.77 -26.36 50.17
N THR A 11 -9.80 -27.22 49.90
CA THR A 11 -9.23 -27.72 48.63
C THR A 11 -10.07 -28.83 47.98
N LYS A 12 -9.89 -29.04 46.66
CA LYS A 12 -9.63 -30.33 45.93
C LYS A 12 -10.03 -30.19 44.45
N GLU A 13 -9.11 -30.39 43.49
CA GLU A 13 -8.77 -31.68 42.80
C GLU A 13 -9.97 -32.30 42.05
N SER A 14 -9.90 -32.89 40.86
CA SER A 14 -8.81 -33.26 39.94
C SER A 14 -9.43 -33.78 38.61
N THR A 15 -8.58 -33.99 37.58
CA THR A 15 -8.62 -35.07 36.53
C THR A 15 -9.83 -35.17 35.57
N ALA A 16 -9.78 -35.68 34.33
CA ALA A 16 -8.79 -36.22 33.38
C ALA A 16 -9.54 -36.41 32.02
N LYS A 17 -8.98 -36.05 30.85
CA LYS A 17 -8.33 -36.91 29.82
C LYS A 17 -9.14 -38.13 29.29
N LYS A 18 -9.52 -38.11 27.99
CA LYS A 18 -9.54 -39.24 27.02
C LYS A 18 -9.97 -38.72 25.62
N GLN A 19 -9.11 -38.60 24.61
CA GLN A 19 -8.64 -39.62 23.64
C GLN A 19 -9.70 -40.58 23.08
N ARG A 20 -9.90 -40.54 21.75
CA ARG A 20 -9.82 -41.74 20.88
C ARG A 20 -9.70 -41.38 19.39
N ALA A 21 -8.98 -42.24 18.68
CA ALA A 21 -8.59 -42.19 17.28
C ALA A 21 -9.26 -43.33 16.48
N GLY A 22 -9.16 -43.25 15.15
CA GLY A 22 -9.34 -44.35 14.18
C GLY A 22 -10.13 -43.92 12.95
N SER A 23 -9.92 -44.40 11.71
CA SER A 23 -8.82 -44.96 10.91
C SER A 23 -9.50 -45.51 9.65
N LYS A 24 -9.02 -45.14 8.44
CA LYS A 24 -8.99 -45.84 7.11
C LYS A 24 -10.27 -46.59 6.63
N SER A 25 -10.64 -46.75 5.37
CA SER A 25 -10.07 -46.67 4.01
C SER A 25 -11.28 -46.81 3.05
N ASP A 26 -11.19 -46.40 1.79
CA ASP A 26 -11.48 -47.29 0.64
C ASP A 26 -11.36 -46.58 -0.72
N VAL A 27 -10.82 -47.36 -1.64
CA VAL A 27 -10.41 -47.11 -3.03
C VAL A 27 -11.58 -47.38 -3.97
N VAL A 28 -11.79 -46.59 -5.03
CA VAL A 28 -12.22 -47.11 -6.36
C VAL A 28 -11.74 -46.17 -7.48
N GLN A 29 -11.07 -46.77 -8.47
CA GLN A 29 -10.66 -46.22 -9.76
C GLN A 29 -11.84 -46.05 -10.72
N LYS A 30 -11.76 -45.08 -11.64
CA LYS A 30 -12.36 -45.24 -12.98
C LYS A 30 -11.64 -44.39 -14.02
N GLU A 31 -10.92 -45.06 -14.90
CA GLU A 31 -10.54 -44.53 -16.21
C GLU A 31 -11.72 -44.64 -17.18
N SER A 32 -11.91 -43.65 -18.05
CA SER A 32 -12.27 -43.83 -19.46
C SER A 32 -12.42 -42.48 -20.16
N GLY A 33 -11.98 -42.40 -21.43
CA GLY A 33 -12.58 -41.44 -22.38
C GLY A 33 -11.62 -40.68 -23.28
N VAL A 34 -11.24 -41.32 -24.38
CA VAL A 34 -10.62 -40.72 -25.57
C VAL A 34 -11.59 -39.73 -26.23
N ALA A 35 -11.12 -38.54 -26.61
CA ALA A 35 -11.78 -37.70 -27.63
C ALA A 35 -10.76 -36.85 -28.40
N ALA A 36 -10.91 -36.87 -29.72
CA ALA A 36 -10.04 -36.36 -30.77
C ALA A 36 -10.21 -34.83 -31.00
N PRO A 37 -9.49 -34.22 -31.96
CA PRO A 37 -9.17 -32.79 -31.97
C PRO A 37 -10.31 -31.92 -32.48
N LEU A 38 -10.52 -30.77 -31.82
CA LEU A 38 -11.39 -29.73 -32.35
C LEU A 38 -10.65 -28.91 -33.42
N THR A 39 -11.15 -29.09 -34.63
CA THR A 39 -10.98 -28.27 -35.83
C THR A 39 -11.06 -26.78 -35.55
N GLY A 40 -10.27 -26.02 -36.30
CA GLY A 40 -10.10 -24.59 -36.12
C GLY A 40 -11.35 -23.73 -36.33
N SER A 41 -11.30 -22.56 -35.71
CA SER A 41 -12.06 -21.39 -36.15
C SER A 41 -11.12 -20.19 -36.08
N ALA A 42 -10.83 -19.64 -37.25
CA ALA A 42 -10.10 -18.40 -37.40
C ALA A 42 -10.95 -17.25 -36.83
N ALA A 43 -10.42 -16.54 -35.84
CA ALA A 43 -11.02 -15.31 -35.34
C ALA A 43 -9.95 -14.21 -35.26
N LYS A 44 -9.99 -13.34 -36.28
CA LYS A 44 -9.61 -11.92 -36.29
C LYS A 44 -8.44 -11.49 -35.38
N LYS A 45 -7.30 -11.23 -36.04
CA LYS A 45 -6.31 -10.24 -35.57
C LYS A 45 -7.03 -8.90 -35.36
N SER A 46 -7.32 -8.56 -34.12
CA SER A 46 -7.72 -7.21 -33.74
C SER A 46 -6.48 -6.48 -33.26
N SER A 47 -6.09 -5.47 -34.02
CA SER A 47 -4.97 -4.56 -33.79
C SER A 47 -5.07 -3.88 -32.42
N ARG A 48 -4.43 -4.48 -31.41
CA ARG A 48 -4.10 -3.79 -30.15
C ARG A 48 -2.80 -3.01 -30.35
N ALA A 49 -2.86 -2.01 -31.21
CA ALA A 49 -1.81 -1.03 -31.39
C ALA A 49 -2.46 0.34 -31.51
N GLN A 50 -1.93 1.27 -30.73
CA GLN A 50 -2.16 2.73 -30.80
C GLN A 50 -3.49 3.24 -30.24
N LYS A 51 -3.43 3.75 -29.00
CA LYS A 51 -3.35 5.20 -28.73
C LYS A 51 -3.43 5.42 -27.22
N VAL A 52 -2.29 5.39 -26.54
CA VAL A 52 -2.19 6.01 -25.21
C VAL A 52 -1.85 7.46 -25.49
N ALA A 53 -2.87 8.33 -25.38
CA ALA A 53 -2.66 9.76 -25.44
C ALA A 53 -1.82 10.15 -24.22
N GLU A 54 -0.58 10.50 -24.50
CA GLU A 54 0.34 11.23 -23.64
C GLU A 54 -0.40 12.47 -23.08
N THR A 55 -0.90 12.36 -21.85
CA THR A 55 -1.36 13.52 -21.09
C THR A 55 -0.11 14.20 -20.57
N ALA A 56 0.52 14.99 -21.45
CA ALA A 56 1.76 15.69 -21.18
C ALA A 56 1.60 16.51 -19.89
N PHE A 57 2.34 16.09 -18.85
CA PHE A 57 2.54 16.88 -17.65
C PHE A 57 3.17 18.22 -18.07
N PRO A 58 2.78 19.34 -17.43
CA PRO A 58 3.37 20.64 -17.74
C PRO A 58 4.89 20.52 -17.60
N LYS A 59 5.61 20.85 -18.69
CA LYS A 59 7.07 20.81 -18.69
C LYS A 59 7.55 21.77 -17.61
N PRO A 60 8.39 21.32 -16.65
CA PRO A 60 8.98 22.23 -15.70
C PRO A 60 9.74 23.30 -16.48
N ASP A 61 9.60 24.55 -16.06
CA ASP A 61 10.45 25.62 -16.54
C ASP A 61 11.92 25.18 -16.34
N SER A 62 12.79 25.53 -17.28
CA SER A 62 14.12 24.95 -17.50
C SER A 62 15.17 25.18 -16.38
N GLY A 63 14.78 25.26 -15.10
CA GLY A 63 15.65 25.60 -13.99
C GLY A 63 15.42 24.72 -12.76
N GLN A 64 16.46 23.95 -12.43
CA GLN A 64 16.75 23.26 -11.16
C GLN A 64 16.09 21.88 -10.93
N ILE A 65 16.95 20.85 -10.89
CA ILE A 65 16.66 19.48 -10.45
C ILE A 65 16.95 19.43 -8.94
N ASP A 66 15.95 19.78 -8.13
CA ASP A 66 16.05 19.72 -6.68
C ASP A 66 14.67 19.45 -6.05
N ALA A 67 14.60 19.45 -4.71
CA ALA A 67 13.40 19.14 -3.96
C ALA A 67 12.22 20.10 -4.21
N SER A 68 12.45 21.30 -4.76
CA SER A 68 11.38 22.24 -5.10
C SER A 68 10.40 21.71 -6.16
N VAL A 69 10.78 20.63 -6.86
CA VAL A 69 9.88 19.88 -7.74
C VAL A 69 8.65 19.34 -6.99
N LEU A 70 8.78 19.00 -5.71
CA LEU A 70 7.69 18.46 -4.90
C LEU A 70 6.63 19.53 -4.61
N ASP A 71 7.05 20.76 -4.33
CA ASP A 71 6.13 21.88 -4.12
C ASP A 71 5.39 22.23 -5.43
N ARG A 72 6.12 22.30 -6.56
CA ARG A 72 5.48 22.50 -7.88
C ARG A 72 4.50 21.38 -8.22
N LEU A 73 4.86 20.14 -7.93
CA LEU A 73 4.00 18.99 -8.16
C LEU A 73 2.73 19.04 -7.29
N PHE A 74 2.86 19.44 -6.02
CA PHE A 74 1.72 19.65 -5.13
C PHE A 74 0.76 20.69 -5.70
N GLU A 75 1.24 21.86 -6.12
CA GLU A 75 0.40 22.89 -6.73
C GLU A 75 -0.33 22.40 -7.98
N VAL A 76 0.36 21.64 -8.84
CA VAL A 76 -0.26 21.02 -10.02
C VAL A 76 -1.35 20.05 -9.59
N VAL A 77 -1.10 19.13 -8.67
CA VAL A 77 -2.11 18.15 -8.22
C VAL A 77 -3.30 18.84 -7.56
N LEU A 78 -3.05 19.85 -6.73
CA LEU A 78 -4.08 20.66 -6.08
C LEU A 78 -4.96 21.36 -7.12
N SER A 79 -4.36 21.94 -8.17
CA SER A 79 -5.11 22.58 -9.27
C SER A 79 -6.04 21.62 -10.03
N ARG A 80 -5.81 20.30 -9.95
CA ARG A 80 -6.66 19.28 -10.57
C ARG A 80 -7.80 18.81 -9.68
N ARG A 81 -7.82 19.19 -8.40
CA ARG A 81 -8.92 18.85 -7.49
C ARG A 81 -10.22 19.45 -8.00
N GLY A 82 -11.26 18.62 -8.17
CA GLY A 82 -12.57 19.04 -8.67
C GLY A 82 -12.65 19.32 -10.17
N THR A 83 -11.55 19.15 -10.93
CA THR A 83 -11.56 19.21 -12.39
C THR A 83 -12.10 17.90 -13.00
N ASP A 84 -12.33 17.86 -14.33
CA ASP A 84 -12.90 16.70 -15.01
C ASP A 84 -12.01 15.43 -14.88
N PRO A 85 -12.49 14.37 -14.18
CA PRO A 85 -11.80 13.08 -14.03
C PRO A 85 -11.47 12.34 -15.33
N SER A 86 -12.13 12.68 -16.43
CA SER A 86 -11.87 12.07 -17.74
C SER A 86 -10.56 12.59 -18.34
N THR A 87 -10.15 13.82 -18.00
CA THR A 87 -9.03 14.54 -18.63
C THR A 87 -7.74 14.54 -17.81
N SER A 88 -7.80 14.21 -16.50
CA SER A 88 -6.64 14.24 -15.61
C SER A 88 -6.61 13.01 -14.69
N HIS A 89 -5.44 12.37 -14.60
CA HIS A 89 -5.21 11.26 -13.69
C HIS A 89 -5.39 11.65 -12.22
N SER A 90 -4.81 12.78 -11.80
CA SER A 90 -4.98 13.33 -10.45
C SER A 90 -6.45 13.62 -10.14
N ALA A 91 -7.19 14.25 -11.07
CA ALA A 91 -8.62 14.50 -10.89
C ALA A 91 -9.40 13.21 -10.71
N ARG A 92 -9.07 12.15 -11.47
CA ARG A 92 -9.70 10.84 -11.37
C ARG A 92 -9.41 10.12 -10.06
N LEU A 93 -8.20 10.23 -9.53
CA LEU A 93 -7.87 9.64 -8.23
C LEU A 93 -8.62 10.35 -7.12
N LEU A 94 -8.56 11.69 -7.11
CA LEU A 94 -9.23 12.53 -6.11
C LEU A 94 -10.76 12.34 -6.14
N SER A 95 -11.36 12.20 -7.33
CA SER A 95 -12.81 11.94 -7.45
C SER A 95 -13.25 10.58 -6.92
N ARG A 96 -12.32 9.64 -6.70
CA ARG A 96 -12.58 8.30 -6.15
C ARG A 96 -12.40 8.25 -4.62
N GLY A 97 -11.97 9.35 -4.01
CA GLY A 97 -11.83 9.53 -2.58
C GLY A 97 -10.67 8.77 -1.93
N THR A 98 -10.50 9.03 -0.64
CA THR A 98 -9.35 8.63 0.18
C THR A 98 -9.00 7.15 0.05
N SER A 99 -9.98 6.24 0.07
CA SER A 99 -9.70 4.81 -0.03
C SER A 99 -8.96 4.43 -1.30
N LYS A 100 -9.30 5.02 -2.45
CA LYS A 100 -8.60 4.70 -3.70
C LYS A 100 -7.24 5.36 -3.76
N VAL A 101 -7.12 6.59 -3.25
CA VAL A 101 -5.84 7.31 -3.19
C VAL A 101 -4.85 6.55 -2.31
N ALA A 102 -5.27 6.14 -1.11
CA ALA A 102 -4.46 5.37 -0.17
C ALA A 102 -4.09 3.99 -0.73
N GLN A 103 -5.03 3.30 -1.40
CA GLN A 103 -4.72 2.04 -2.09
C GLN A 103 -3.59 2.26 -3.10
N LYS A 104 -3.68 3.32 -3.91
CA LYS A 104 -2.65 3.58 -4.92
C LYS A 104 -1.30 3.87 -4.31
N PHE A 105 -1.24 4.74 -3.31
CA PHE A 105 0.00 4.96 -2.55
C PHE A 105 0.60 3.65 -2.00
N GLY A 106 -0.24 2.76 -1.47
CA GLY A 106 0.20 1.45 -0.99
C GLY A 106 0.76 0.53 -2.08
N GLU A 107 0.18 0.54 -3.28
CA GLU A 107 0.67 -0.24 -4.44
C GLU A 107 2.11 0.19 -4.80
N GLU A 108 2.32 1.49 -5.06
CA GLU A 108 3.63 1.99 -5.49
C GLU A 108 4.69 1.85 -4.37
N ALA A 109 4.29 1.96 -3.09
CA ALA A 109 5.18 1.72 -1.97
C ALA A 109 5.68 0.27 -1.92
N VAL A 110 4.82 -0.70 -2.24
CA VAL A 110 5.20 -2.11 -2.31
C VAL A 110 6.09 -2.38 -3.53
N GLU A 111 5.78 -1.78 -4.67
CA GLU A 111 6.61 -1.89 -5.88
C GLU A 111 8.02 -1.31 -5.64
N CYS A 112 8.12 -0.12 -5.05
CA CYS A 112 9.39 0.47 -4.62
C CYS A 112 10.21 -0.47 -3.72
N LEU A 113 9.58 -1.13 -2.75
CA LEU A 113 10.24 -2.13 -1.89
C LEU A 113 10.72 -3.36 -2.68
N ILE A 114 9.93 -3.84 -3.64
CA ILE A 114 10.28 -4.97 -4.50
C ILE A 114 11.54 -4.64 -5.31
N GLU A 115 11.60 -3.45 -5.92
CA GLU A 115 12.74 -3.02 -6.73
C GLU A 115 14.01 -2.84 -5.88
N ALA A 116 13.88 -2.31 -4.67
CA ALA A 116 14.96 -2.20 -3.72
C ALA A 116 15.53 -3.57 -3.33
N VAL A 117 14.67 -4.54 -2.98
CA VAL A 117 15.09 -5.90 -2.62
C VAL A 117 15.73 -6.62 -3.81
N ALA A 118 15.26 -6.34 -5.02
CA ALA A 118 15.82 -6.93 -6.24
C ALA A 118 17.12 -6.28 -6.72
N GLY A 119 17.57 -5.19 -6.11
CA GLY A 119 18.78 -4.45 -6.52
C GLY A 119 18.64 -3.73 -7.86
N ARG A 120 17.41 -3.48 -8.31
CA ARG A 120 17.09 -2.87 -9.60
C ARG A 120 17.04 -1.35 -9.47
N THR A 121 18.22 -0.72 -9.58
CA THR A 121 18.39 0.71 -9.22
C THR A 121 17.60 1.67 -10.13
N GLN A 122 17.49 1.37 -11.43
CA GLN A 122 16.77 2.27 -12.35
C GLN A 122 15.27 2.24 -12.09
N GLU A 123 14.75 1.05 -11.86
CA GLU A 123 13.37 0.78 -11.49
C GLU A 123 13.05 1.39 -10.12
N LEU A 124 13.95 1.23 -9.13
CA LEU A 124 13.82 1.86 -7.82
C LEU A 124 13.70 3.39 -7.91
N ILE A 125 14.44 4.05 -8.80
CA ILE A 125 14.32 5.50 -9.04
C ILE A 125 12.92 5.84 -9.55
N GLY A 126 12.39 5.06 -10.50
CA GLY A 126 11.04 5.23 -11.04
C GLY A 126 9.97 5.07 -9.97
N GLU A 127 9.98 3.93 -9.27
CA GLU A 127 9.00 3.63 -8.21
C GLU A 127 9.11 4.63 -7.04
N SER A 128 10.30 5.13 -6.73
CA SER A 128 10.46 6.20 -5.73
C SER A 128 9.77 7.50 -6.16
N ALA A 129 9.81 7.83 -7.45
CA ALA A 129 9.09 8.98 -7.97
C ALA A 129 7.56 8.78 -7.90
N ASP A 130 7.07 7.58 -8.21
CA ASP A 130 5.65 7.24 -8.11
C ASP A 130 5.15 7.26 -6.66
N VAL A 131 5.96 6.78 -5.70
CA VAL A 131 5.69 6.92 -4.26
C VAL A 131 5.53 8.39 -3.87
N LEU A 132 6.44 9.27 -4.28
CA LEU A 132 6.37 10.70 -3.96
C LEU A 132 5.14 11.37 -4.60
N TYR A 133 4.84 11.04 -5.87
CA TYR A 133 3.65 11.54 -6.55
C TYR A 133 2.36 11.12 -5.82
N HIS A 134 2.22 9.82 -5.51
CA HIS A 134 1.02 9.31 -4.86
C HIS A 134 0.88 9.77 -3.40
N LEU A 135 2.00 10.02 -2.71
CA LEU A 135 1.99 10.68 -1.40
C LEU A 135 1.47 12.12 -1.50
N ILE A 136 1.88 12.88 -2.51
CA ILE A 136 1.36 14.23 -2.76
C ILE A 136 -0.14 14.22 -3.08
N VAL A 137 -0.62 13.26 -3.89
CA VAL A 137 -2.06 13.09 -4.14
C VAL A 137 -2.81 12.81 -2.84
N LEU A 138 -2.25 11.98 -1.96
CA LEU A 138 -2.81 11.70 -0.64
C LEU A 138 -2.86 12.95 0.25
N TRP A 139 -1.80 13.78 0.24
CA TRP A 139 -1.80 15.05 0.96
C TRP A 139 -2.88 16.00 0.47
N VAL A 140 -3.04 16.15 -0.86
CA VAL A 140 -4.11 16.98 -1.44
C VAL A 140 -5.51 16.48 -1.05
N ASP A 141 -5.73 15.17 -1.06
CA ASP A 141 -7.00 14.56 -0.62
C ASP A 141 -7.26 14.84 0.88
N ALA A 142 -6.24 14.68 1.71
CA ALA A 142 -6.30 14.87 3.16
C ALA A 142 -6.26 16.34 3.62
N GLY A 143 -5.96 17.29 2.72
CA GLY A 143 -5.79 18.70 3.06
C GLY A 143 -4.49 19.02 3.80
N VAL A 144 -3.46 18.18 3.65
CA VAL A 144 -2.12 18.38 4.21
C VAL A 144 -1.25 19.12 3.19
N THR A 145 -0.46 20.09 3.63
CA THR A 145 0.47 20.84 2.79
C THR A 145 1.90 20.30 2.89
N PRO A 146 2.74 20.43 1.84
CA PRO A 146 4.16 20.08 1.94
C PRO A 146 4.85 20.83 3.07
N ALA A 147 4.52 22.10 3.29
CA ALA A 147 5.08 22.92 4.36
C ALA A 147 4.88 22.33 5.76
N GLU A 148 3.71 21.74 6.04
CA GLU A 148 3.45 21.05 7.31
C GLU A 148 4.35 19.81 7.47
N VAL A 149 4.59 19.08 6.38
CA VAL A 149 5.49 17.90 6.39
C VAL A 149 6.95 18.33 6.54
N TRP A 150 7.37 19.39 5.85
CA TRP A 150 8.72 19.97 5.97
C TRP A 150 8.98 20.47 7.39
N ALA A 151 8.01 21.14 8.01
CA ALA A 151 8.10 21.56 9.41
C ALA A 151 8.26 20.35 10.35
N GLU A 152 7.54 19.25 10.11
CA GLU A 152 7.69 18.03 10.90
C GLU A 152 9.05 17.34 10.67
N LEU A 153 9.56 17.33 9.43
CA LEU A 153 10.91 16.83 9.15
C LEU A 153 11.98 17.68 9.85
N GLN A 154 11.87 19.00 9.78
CA GLN A 154 12.77 19.94 10.46
C GLN A 154 12.71 19.74 11.98
N ARG A 155 11.53 19.49 12.56
CA ARG A 155 11.38 19.18 13.99
C ARG A 155 12.14 17.91 14.39
N ARG A 156 12.24 16.92 13.50
CA ARG A 156 12.98 15.66 13.73
C ARG A 156 14.46 15.77 13.40
N GLU A 157 14.84 16.73 12.56
CA GLU A 157 16.21 16.99 12.18
C GLU A 157 17.09 17.24 13.42
N GLY A 158 18.24 16.58 13.51
CA GLY A 158 19.15 16.67 14.66
C GLY A 158 18.75 15.83 15.89
N THR A 159 17.53 15.27 15.95
CA THR A 159 17.17 14.26 16.96
C THR A 159 17.40 12.88 16.35
N SER A 160 18.39 12.12 16.83
CA SER A 160 18.56 10.75 16.31
C SER A 160 17.27 9.96 16.51
N GLY A 161 16.82 9.22 15.49
CA GLY A 161 15.58 8.43 15.58
C GLY A 161 15.59 7.39 16.71
N ILE A 162 16.75 7.11 17.30
CA ILE A 162 16.93 6.30 18.52
C ILE A 162 16.52 7.12 19.75
N ALA A 163 16.99 8.36 19.89
CA ALA A 163 16.64 9.25 21.00
C ALA A 163 15.16 9.62 20.99
N GLU A 164 14.59 9.90 19.81
CA GLU A 164 13.16 10.17 19.67
C GLU A 164 12.31 8.97 20.10
N LYS A 165 12.62 7.75 19.61
CA LYS A 165 11.92 6.52 20.00
C LYS A 165 12.03 6.22 21.50
N ALA A 166 13.17 6.53 22.13
CA ALA A 166 13.37 6.36 23.57
C ALA A 166 12.56 7.36 24.41
N SER A 167 12.23 8.54 23.87
CA SER A 167 11.49 9.59 24.57
C SER A 167 9.96 9.45 24.53
N ARG A 168 9.41 8.55 23.70
CA ARG A 168 7.96 8.35 23.58
C ARG A 168 7.41 7.57 24.80
N PRO A 169 6.34 8.02 25.47
CA PRO A 169 5.68 7.22 26.50
C PRO A 169 5.18 5.92 25.86
N ARG A 170 5.51 4.78 26.49
CA ARG A 170 5.01 3.47 26.03
C ARG A 170 3.50 3.46 26.20
N GLN A 171 2.78 3.43 25.08
CA GLN A 171 1.36 3.10 25.05
C GLN A 171 1.19 1.58 24.96
#